data_AF-A0A966K681-F1
#
_entry.id   AF-A0A966K681-F1
#
_cell.length_a   1.000
_cell.length_b   1.000
_cell.length_c   1.000
_cell.angle_alpha   90.00
_cell.angle_beta   90.00
_cell.angle_gamma   90.00
#
_symmetry.space_group_name_H-M   'P 1'
#
loop_
_entity.id
_entity.type
_entity.pdbx_description
1 polymer ?
#
loop_
_entity_poly.entity_id
_entity_poly.type
_entity_poly.pdbx_seq_one_letter_code
_entity_poly.pdbx_strand_id
1 'polypeptide(L)'
;METYQIVILGLFFGLVLLEIIYTNFFSKHNQRPKDGVVELFGFFQLNFLVLPLVFGFGYGLTETFFPATKGLISEWGFFAIFGLLLIFDDLTQYWWHRTCHNVPVL
;
A
#
# COMPACT_ATOMS: atom_id res chain seq x y z
N MET A 1 6.16 -8.77 21.01
CA MET A 1 5.28 -8.33 19.92
C MET A 1 4.05 -7.75 20.57
N GLU A 2 3.75 -6.50 20.25
CA GLU A 2 2.56 -5.82 20.76
C GLU A 2 1.28 -6.48 20.22
N THR A 3 0.17 -6.35 20.93
CA THR A 3 -1.11 -6.98 20.55
C THR A 3 -1.53 -6.59 19.13
N TYR A 4 -1.36 -5.32 18.74
CA TYR A 4 -1.72 -4.86 17.41
C TYR A 4 -0.88 -5.53 16.30
N GLN A 5 0.40 -5.83 16.57
CA GLN A 5 1.27 -6.50 15.60
C GLN A 5 0.80 -7.94 15.37
N ILE A 6 0.38 -8.63 16.43
CA ILE A 6 -0.18 -9.98 16.35
C ILE A 6 -1.47 -9.95 15.53
N VAL A 7 -2.35 -8.97 15.77
CA VAL A 7 -3.61 -8.82 15.03
C VAL A 7 -3.35 -8.57 13.54
N ILE A 8 -2.45 -7.64 13.19
CA ILE A 8 -2.12 -7.32 11.80
C ILE A 8 -1.52 -8.55 11.08
N LEU A 9 -0.56 -9.21 11.70
CA LEU A 9 0.06 -10.41 11.11
C LEU A 9 -0.93 -11.56 10.99
N GLY A 10 -1.80 -11.75 11.99
CA GLY A 10 -2.87 -12.74 11.94
C GLY A 10 -3.86 -12.44 10.80
N LEU A 11 -4.19 -11.18 10.56
CA LEU A 11 -5.04 -10.77 9.45
C LEU A 11 -4.39 -11.06 8.10
N PHE A 12 -3.12 -10.65 7.92
CA PHE A 12 -2.39 -10.95 6.68
C PHE A 12 -2.25 -12.46 6.43
N PHE A 13 -1.87 -13.22 7.46
CA PHE A 13 -1.76 -14.67 7.34
C PHE A 13 -3.11 -15.33 7.04
N GLY A 14 -4.18 -14.87 7.70
CA GLY A 14 -5.54 -15.32 7.43
C GLY A 14 -5.95 -15.08 5.98
N LEU A 15 -5.67 -13.90 5.42
CA LEU A 15 -5.93 -13.60 4.01
C LEU A 15 -5.15 -14.51 3.06
N VAL A 16 -3.89 -14.81 3.36
CA VAL A 16 -3.09 -15.76 2.56
C VAL A 16 -3.69 -17.16 2.61
N LEU A 17 -4.10 -17.64 3.80
CA LEU A 17 -4.75 -18.94 3.92
C LEU A 17 -6.06 -19.00 3.14
N LEU A 18 -6.89 -17.96 3.24
CA LEU A 18 -8.13 -17.85 2.47
C LEU A 18 -7.84 -17.87 0.97
N GLU A 19 -6.84 -17.14 0.50
CA GLU A 19 -6.42 -17.17 -0.91
C GLU A 19 -6.02 -18.59 -1.33
N ILE A 20 -5.22 -19.32 -0.55
CA ILE A 20 -4.80 -20.71 -0.89
C ILE A 20 -5.97 -21.69 -0.89
N ILE A 21 -6.93 -21.54 0.04
CA ILE A 21 -8.07 -22.45 0.17
C ILE A 21 -9.12 -22.20 -0.92
N TYR A 22 -9.40 -20.92 -1.24
CA TYR A 22 -10.50 -20.54 -2.11
C TYR A 22 -10.08 -20.19 -3.53
N THR A 23 -8.81 -19.85 -3.74
CA THR A 23 -8.25 -19.59 -5.06
C THR A 23 -7.07 -20.53 -5.28
N ASN A 24 -6.80 -20.94 -6.52
CA ASN A 24 -5.67 -21.83 -6.82
C ASN A 24 -4.30 -21.13 -6.68
N PHE A 25 -4.22 -20.06 -5.86
CA PHE A 25 -3.06 -19.23 -5.53
C PHE A 25 -2.34 -18.68 -6.78
N PHE A 26 -1.52 -19.49 -7.43
CA PHE A 26 -0.76 -19.18 -8.66
C PHE A 26 -1.28 -19.87 -9.94
N SER A 27 -2.42 -20.56 -9.88
CA SER A 27 -3.03 -21.25 -11.02
C SER A 27 -4.49 -20.82 -11.21
N LYS A 28 -4.71 -19.51 -11.25
CA LYS A 28 -6.05 -18.94 -11.43
C LYS A 28 -6.54 -19.22 -12.86
N HIS A 29 -7.84 -19.47 -13.00
CA HIS A 29 -8.46 -19.69 -14.31
C HIS A 29 -8.23 -18.43 -15.18
N ASN A 30 -7.65 -18.61 -16.38
CA ASN A 30 -7.19 -17.57 -17.32
C ASN A 30 -5.86 -16.85 -17.01
N GLN A 31 -5.09 -17.26 -15.99
CA GLN A 31 -3.78 -16.70 -15.73
C GLN A 31 -2.78 -17.09 -16.84
N ARG A 32 -2.12 -16.11 -17.44
CA ARG A 32 -1.04 -16.34 -18.41
C ARG A 32 0.30 -16.32 -17.68
N PRO A 33 1.33 -17.05 -18.17
CA PRO A 33 2.66 -17.02 -17.58
C PRO A 33 3.27 -15.62 -17.45
N LYS A 34 2.92 -14.70 -18.36
CA LYS A 34 3.35 -13.30 -18.32
C LYS A 34 2.77 -12.54 -17.12
N ASP A 35 1.59 -12.91 -16.66
CA ASP A 35 0.93 -12.22 -15.55
C ASP A 35 1.70 -12.51 -14.24
N GLY A 36 2.19 -13.74 -14.04
CA GLY A 36 3.04 -14.09 -12.89
C GLY A 36 4.39 -13.36 -12.87
N VAL A 37 4.96 -13.07 -14.05
CA VAL A 37 6.18 -12.24 -14.16
C VAL A 37 5.87 -10.81 -13.70
N VAL A 38 4.77 -10.22 -14.17
CA VAL A 38 4.36 -8.86 -13.77
C VAL A 38 4.08 -8.79 -12.28
N GLU A 39 3.41 -9.79 -11.71
CA GLU A 39 3.16 -9.88 -10.27
C GLU A 39 4.47 -9.93 -9.46
N LEU A 40 5.43 -10.76 -9.89
CA LEU A 40 6.71 -10.89 -9.20
C LEU A 40 7.50 -9.58 -9.22
N PHE A 41 7.65 -8.97 -10.40
CA PHE A 41 8.36 -7.69 -10.51
C PHE A 41 7.62 -6.57 -9.79
N GLY A 42 6.28 -6.52 -9.89
CA GLY A 42 5.45 -5.56 -9.17
C GLY A 42 5.60 -5.70 -7.66
N PHE A 43 5.65 -6.93 -7.13
CA PHE A 43 5.90 -7.18 -5.72
C PHE A 43 7.25 -6.62 -5.27
N PHE A 44 8.33 -6.90 -6.01
CA PHE A 44 9.65 -6.40 -5.65
C PHE A 44 9.75 -4.88 -5.78
N GLN A 45 9.22 -4.32 -6.87
CA GLN A 45 9.17 -2.88 -7.09
C GLN A 45 8.40 -2.19 -5.96
N LEU A 46 7.23 -2.70 -5.57
CA LEU A 46 6.44 -2.08 -4.51
C LEU A 46 7.16 -2.14 -3.15
N ASN A 47 7.64 -3.33 -2.76
CA ASN A 47 8.17 -3.54 -1.41
C ASN A 47 9.57 -3.00 -1.19
N PHE A 48 10.43 -3.05 -2.20
CA PHE A 48 11.85 -2.71 -2.06
C PHE A 48 12.23 -1.38 -2.70
N LEU A 49 11.37 -0.82 -3.55
CA LEU A 49 11.62 0.48 -4.18
C LEU A 49 10.58 1.51 -3.75
N VAL A 50 9.31 1.30 -4.07
CA VAL A 50 8.27 2.32 -3.86
C VAL A 50 8.04 2.59 -2.37
N LEU A 51 7.76 1.57 -1.56
CA LEU A 51 7.49 1.76 -0.12
C LEU A 51 8.64 2.43 0.62
N PRO A 52 9.92 2.00 0.49
CA PRO A 52 11.05 2.68 1.12
C PRO A 52 11.21 4.13 0.67
N LEU A 53 11.00 4.43 -0.62
CA LEU A 53 11.09 5.80 -1.12
C LEU A 53 9.96 6.66 -0.58
N VAL A 54 8.72 6.17 -0.59
CA VAL A 54 7.56 6.91 -0.09
C VAL A 54 7.72 7.23 1.40
N PHE A 55 8.06 6.24 2.23
CA PHE A 55 8.29 6.49 3.67
C PHE A 55 9.54 7.33 3.92
N GLY A 56 10.63 7.06 3.20
CA GLY A 56 11.90 7.77 3.35
C GLY A 56 11.79 9.24 2.96
N PHE A 57 11.18 9.55 1.81
CA PHE A 57 10.93 10.91 1.39
C PHE A 57 9.83 11.58 2.21
N GLY A 58 8.74 10.89 2.52
CA GLY A 58 7.66 11.46 3.34
C GLY A 58 8.16 11.90 4.71
N TYR A 59 8.91 11.02 5.39
CA TYR A 59 9.56 11.36 6.66
C TYR A 59 10.64 12.42 6.48
N GLY A 60 11.57 12.22 5.54
CA GLY A 60 12.73 13.10 5.36
C GLY A 60 12.36 14.53 4.96
N LEU A 61 11.41 14.70 4.03
CA LEU A 61 10.93 16.03 3.61
C LEU A 61 10.20 16.72 4.77
N THR A 62 9.35 16.01 5.50
CA THR A 62 8.61 16.62 6.62
C THR A 62 9.54 17.00 7.77
N GLU A 63 10.50 16.14 8.13
CA GLU A 63 11.49 16.46 9.19
C GLU A 63 12.40 17.63 8.77
N THR A 64 12.73 17.77 7.48
CA THR A 64 13.60 18.85 6.97
C THR A 64 12.87 20.19 6.87
N PHE A 65 11.66 20.22 6.31
CA PHE A 65 10.95 21.45 6.01
C PHE A 65 9.90 21.83 7.06
N PHE A 66 9.36 20.86 7.80
CA PHE A 66 8.28 21.06 8.78
C PHE A 66 8.53 20.31 10.11
N PRO A 67 9.73 20.42 10.74
CA PRO A 67 10.04 19.68 11.96
C PRO A 67 9.08 19.97 13.12
N ALA A 68 8.48 21.17 13.16
CA ALA A 68 7.53 21.58 14.19
C ALA A 68 6.21 20.79 14.16
N THR A 69 5.88 20.10 13.06
CA THR A 69 4.65 19.30 12.94
C THR A 69 4.83 17.86 13.42
N LYS A 70 5.99 17.51 14.00
CA LYS A 70 6.25 16.18 14.52
C LYS A 70 5.25 15.82 15.61
N GLY A 71 4.55 14.70 15.44
CA GLY A 71 3.51 14.25 16.36
C GLY A 71 2.18 15.02 16.27
N LEU A 72 2.01 15.95 15.32
CA LEU A 72 0.81 16.79 15.22
C LEU A 72 -0.50 16.00 15.16
N ILE A 73 -0.47 14.83 14.50
CA ILE A 73 -1.63 13.97 14.32
C ILE A 73 -1.64 12.75 15.26
N SER A 74 -0.76 12.69 16.27
CA SER A 74 -0.68 11.52 17.17
C SER A 74 -1.94 11.32 18.00
N GLU A 75 -2.57 12.42 18.40
CA GLU A 75 -3.79 12.42 19.22
C GLU A 75 -5.06 12.46 18.38
N TRP A 76 -4.96 12.41 17.05
CA TRP A 76 -6.12 12.43 16.18
C TRP A 76 -6.91 11.12 16.30
N GLY A 77 -8.23 11.23 16.34
CA GLY A 77 -9.10 10.07 16.36
C GLY A 77 -8.98 9.23 15.09
N PHE A 78 -9.31 7.94 15.19
CA PHE A 78 -9.23 6.98 14.08
C PHE A 78 -9.84 7.50 12.77
N PHE A 79 -11.05 8.06 12.80
CA PHE A 79 -11.74 8.53 11.60
C PHE A 79 -11.03 9.70 10.90
N ALA A 80 -10.32 10.54 11.64
CA ALA A 80 -9.56 11.64 11.06
C ALA A 80 -8.33 11.11 10.31
N ILE A 81 -7.58 10.19 10.93
CA ILE A 81 -6.43 9.53 10.29
C ILE A 81 -6.88 8.67 9.10
N PHE A 82 -7.98 7.93 9.26
CA PHE A 82 -8.58 7.15 8.17
C PHE A 82 -8.99 8.06 7.00
N GLY A 83 -9.62 9.20 7.26
CA GLY A 83 -9.99 10.16 6.22
C GLY A 83 -8.78 10.74 5.49
N LEU A 84 -7.70 11.04 6.21
CA LEU A 84 -6.45 11.49 5.59
C LEU A 84 -5.87 10.42 4.66
N LEU A 85 -5.74 9.18 5.13
CA LEU A 85 -5.20 8.08 4.31
C LEU A 85 -6.11 7.78 3.12
N LEU A 86 -7.44 7.72 3.32
CA LEU A 86 -8.38 7.48 2.24
C LEU A 86 -8.26 8.51 1.11
N ILE A 87 -8.14 9.81 1.46
CA ILE A 87 -8.08 10.87 0.45
C ILE A 87 -6.70 10.95 -0.19
N PHE A 88 -5.65 11.04 0.63
CA PHE A 88 -4.30 11.36 0.17
C PHE A 88 -3.49 10.13 -0.27
N ASP A 89 -3.93 8.93 0.07
CA ASP A 89 -3.31 7.67 -0.37
C ASP A 89 -4.23 6.98 -1.40
N ASP A 90 -5.31 6.35 -0.96
CA ASP A 90 -6.14 5.45 -1.79
C ASP A 90 -6.84 6.17 -2.96
N LEU A 91 -7.59 7.24 -2.68
CA LEU A 91 -8.34 7.96 -3.70
C LEU A 91 -7.39 8.69 -4.67
N THR A 92 -6.29 9.24 -4.16
CA THR A 92 -5.26 9.87 -5.00
C THR A 92 -4.62 8.85 -5.93
N GLN A 93 -4.23 7.67 -5.42
CA GLN A 93 -3.71 6.57 -6.23
C GLN A 93 -4.73 6.13 -7.30
N TYR A 94 -5.99 5.94 -6.90
CA TYR A 94 -7.05 5.52 -7.80
C TYR A 94 -7.31 6.54 -8.93
N TRP A 95 -7.40 7.83 -8.58
CA TRP A 95 -7.61 8.89 -9.56
C TRP A 95 -6.42 9.04 -10.49
N TRP A 96 -5.19 8.93 -9.98
CA TRP A 96 -3.98 8.94 -10.81
C TRP A 96 -4.01 7.79 -11.82
N HIS A 97 -4.24 6.56 -11.34
CA HIS A 97 -4.34 5.39 -12.19
C HIS A 97 -5.41 5.55 -13.27
N ARG A 98 -6.60 6.06 -12.90
CA ARG A 98 -7.67 6.36 -13.86
C ARG A 98 -7.25 7.43 -14.87
N THR A 99 -6.46 8.42 -14.44
CA THR A 99 -6.00 9.50 -15.32
C THR A 99 -5.02 9.00 -16.38
N CYS A 100 -4.09 8.09 -16.04
CA CYS A 100 -3.21 7.44 -17.02
C CYS A 100 -3.98 6.71 -18.13
N HIS A 101 -5.15 6.12 -17.83
CA HIS A 101 -6.00 5.52 -18.87
C HIS A 101 -6.70 6.54 -19.78
N ASN A 102 -6.84 7.79 -19.34
CA ASN A 102 -7.53 8.84 -20.11
C ASN A 102 -6.57 9.81 -20.80
N VAL A 103 -5.31 9.90 -20.36
CA VAL A 103 -4.32 10.85 -20.85
C VAL A 103 -3.16 10.07 -21.48
N PRO A 104 -3.03 10.04 -22.83
CA PRO A 104 -2.07 9.17 -23.52
C PRO A 104 -0.58 9.37 -23.20
N VAL A 105 -0.23 10.47 -22.52
CA VAL A 105 1.14 10.86 -22.17
C VAL A 105 1.50 10.47 -20.73
N LEU A 106 0.50 10.08 -19.93
CA LEU A 106 0.63 9.62 -18.54
C LEU A 106 0.45 8.10 -18.47
#